data_AF-A0A812N8W4-F1
#
_entry.id   AF-A0A812N8W4-F1
#
_cell.length_a   1.000
_cell.length_b   1.000
_cell.length_c   1.000
_cell.angle_alpha   90.00
_cell.angle_beta   90.00
_cell.angle_gamma   90.00
#
_symmetry.space_group_name_H-M   'P 1'
#
loop_
_entity.id
_entity.type
_entity.pdbx_description
1 polymer ?
#
loop_
_entity_poly.entity_id
_entity_poly.type
_entity_poly.pdbx_seq_one_letter_code
_entity_poly.pdbx_strand_id
1 'polypeptide(L)'
;MALWRLTWATVLVTMTTAQLMRRDKPKRESGAVHLQASLRHALVKVSADRLLHVEQSLRPSYEAFPKDARGNLPPHQVLPALTRAYFAKEHGWLVRGLETPGAPIIAPGESHQDAHVAVTGGGLYEAQILKSKAPELAAALKDAALAPAASSAGLSLGDISRTIAALEQLLLEESLPLLRASYYLNGFLDPMAELPPALEESQVQEALLSYLLLFRHGLPRNLTDIESHQRMKQRAKKTADWPLLLHFESQVLHEIVPNPSGKISWTQASDAVSAVAMRYGRWQQSECEDMKSTLMKMDTGAGRVRLEDFHGSPKYPHYQFTEREDYLRKAGILVNEEADQYVLIANYLLGPSNCIASSEYFAVCCLNECEEVMNRFEAILRAPAATVAQIMDAAASVHGNFSQLRSGLEEGLHSLLDNTGAVVLHSPGFRKWLHEAFPLECPRLTAQEDAAEEAELAEAREWLEMDEAARQKWQPLVLHPSECTRVPEWHTEGLAEEAPPAMPAAMLEV
;
A
#
# COMPACT_ATOMS: atom_id res chain seq x y z
N MET A 1 -69.42 46.70 -11.54
CA MET A 1 -69.59 47.92 -10.73
C MET A 1 -68.47 47.92 -9.69
N ALA A 2 -67.22 48.20 -10.07
CA ALA A 2 -66.68 49.54 -10.28
C ALA A 2 -66.95 50.45 -9.09
N LEU A 3 -65.99 50.55 -8.17
CA LEU A 3 -65.68 51.78 -7.45
C LEU A 3 -64.16 51.84 -7.29
N TRP A 4 -63.61 52.78 -8.03
CA TRP A 4 -62.21 53.10 -8.23
C TRP A 4 -61.97 54.46 -7.55
N ARG A 5 -60.73 54.68 -7.10
CA ARG A 5 -60.04 55.98 -6.89
C ARG A 5 -60.16 56.68 -5.54
N LEU A 6 -59.07 56.54 -4.78
CA LEU A 6 -58.28 57.65 -4.21
C LEU A 6 -56.80 57.33 -4.56
N THR A 7 -56.27 57.85 -5.67
CA THR A 7 -55.27 58.97 -5.73
C THR A 7 -54.01 58.70 -4.89
N TRP A 8 -52.95 58.14 -5.46
CA TRP A 8 -51.81 58.84 -6.12
C TRP A 8 -51.19 59.96 -5.29
N ALA A 9 -50.17 59.63 -4.49
CA ALA A 9 -49.01 60.51 -4.22
C ALA A 9 -47.96 59.76 -3.35
N THR A 10 -47.04 59.04 -3.99
CA THR A 10 -45.61 58.98 -3.61
C THR A 10 -44.85 58.25 -4.71
N VAL A 11 -44.22 59.07 -5.55
CA VAL A 11 -43.30 58.72 -6.63
C VAL A 11 -41.90 58.54 -6.01
N LEU A 12 -41.17 57.52 -6.49
CA LEU A 12 -39.71 57.32 -6.43
C LEU A 12 -39.02 57.47 -5.06
N VAL A 13 -38.60 56.35 -4.47
CA VAL A 13 -37.23 55.98 -4.00
C VAL A 13 -37.40 54.55 -3.44
N THR A 14 -37.16 53.46 -4.17
CA THR A 14 -35.90 52.70 -4.16
C THR A 14 -35.97 51.56 -5.21
N MET A 15 -35.51 51.79 -6.44
CA MET A 15 -35.07 50.71 -7.32
C MET A 15 -33.54 50.70 -7.36
N THR A 16 -32.88 50.32 -6.27
CA THR A 16 -31.43 50.00 -6.24
C THR A 16 -31.08 49.21 -4.97
N THR A 17 -31.59 48.00 -4.80
CA THR A 17 -30.96 46.98 -3.92
C THR A 17 -31.24 45.57 -4.46
N ALA A 18 -31.04 45.38 -5.76
CA ALA A 18 -31.00 44.06 -6.39
C ALA A 18 -29.65 43.88 -7.09
N GLN A 19 -28.57 43.93 -6.31
CA GLN A 19 -27.22 43.63 -6.77
C GLN A 19 -26.43 43.02 -5.61
N LEU A 20 -25.86 41.84 -5.88
CA LEU A 20 -24.80 41.16 -5.14
C LEU A 20 -25.13 40.56 -3.77
N MET A 21 -25.95 39.51 -3.78
CA MET A 21 -25.69 38.34 -2.91
C MET A 21 -25.03 37.27 -3.78
N ARG A 22 -23.77 37.51 -4.17
CA ARG A 22 -22.89 36.42 -4.60
C ARG A 22 -22.69 35.58 -3.34
N ARG A 23 -23.29 34.40 -3.30
CA ARG A 23 -22.88 33.36 -2.36
C ARG A 23 -21.42 33.11 -2.70
N ASP A 24 -20.50 33.67 -1.91
CA ASP A 24 -19.09 33.31 -2.00
C ASP A 24 -19.06 31.79 -1.78
N LYS A 25 -18.83 31.05 -2.87
CA LYS A 25 -18.39 29.66 -2.73
C LYS A 25 -17.13 29.75 -1.88
N PRO A 26 -17.02 28.98 -0.78
CA PRO A 26 -15.76 28.94 -0.05
C PRO A 26 -14.66 28.65 -1.07
N LYS A 27 -13.61 29.48 -1.07
CA LYS A 27 -12.40 29.22 -1.86
C LYS A 27 -12.03 27.77 -1.56
N ARG A 28 -12.23 26.89 -2.54
CA ARG A 28 -11.79 25.50 -2.46
C ARG A 28 -10.28 25.60 -2.29
N GLU A 29 -9.79 25.36 -1.08
CA GLU A 29 -8.35 25.23 -0.85
C GLU A 29 -7.82 24.25 -1.90
N SER A 30 -6.64 24.54 -2.46
CA SER A 30 -6.01 23.63 -3.42
C SER A 30 -6.03 22.22 -2.82
N GLY A 31 -6.47 21.21 -3.58
CA GLY A 31 -6.59 19.84 -3.09
C GLY A 31 -5.30 19.31 -2.45
N ALA A 32 -4.15 19.84 -2.89
CA ALA A 32 -2.84 19.56 -2.29
C ALA A 32 -2.70 20.08 -0.84
N VAL A 33 -3.24 21.26 -0.53
CA VAL A 33 -3.22 21.85 0.83
C VAL A 33 -4.08 21.01 1.78
N HIS A 34 -5.26 20.60 1.30
CA HIS A 34 -6.15 19.74 2.06
C HIS A 34 -5.51 18.36 2.33
N LEU A 35 -4.91 17.72 1.33
CA LEU A 35 -4.19 16.46 1.49
C LEU A 35 -3.03 16.58 2.50
N GLN A 36 -2.22 17.62 2.41
CA GLN A 36 -1.13 17.83 3.35
C GLN A 36 -1.61 18.07 4.79
N ALA A 37 -2.72 18.78 4.97
CA ALA A 37 -3.33 18.97 6.28
C ALA A 37 -3.83 17.65 6.89
N SER A 38 -4.58 16.84 6.11
CA SER A 38 -5.07 15.54 6.55
C SER A 38 -3.93 14.55 6.86
N LEU A 39 -2.87 14.56 6.06
CA LEU A 39 -1.68 13.74 6.30
C LEU A 39 -0.96 14.12 7.59
N ARG A 40 -0.84 15.41 7.92
CA ARG A 40 -0.23 15.84 9.19
C ARG A 40 -0.94 15.25 10.41
N HIS A 41 -2.27 15.14 10.35
CA HIS A 41 -3.04 14.52 11.42
C HIS A 41 -2.83 13.00 11.47
N ALA A 42 -2.84 12.33 10.32
CA ALA A 42 -2.65 10.88 10.25
C ALA A 42 -1.23 10.42 10.63
N LEU A 43 -0.23 11.29 10.48
CA LEU A 43 1.18 11.00 10.76
C LEU A 43 1.60 11.22 12.22
N VAL A 44 0.70 11.63 13.12
CA VAL A 44 1.06 12.01 14.51
C VAL A 44 1.84 10.91 15.25
N LYS A 45 1.57 9.63 14.95
CA LYS A 45 2.25 8.47 15.57
C LYS A 45 3.35 7.85 14.72
N VAL A 46 3.65 8.43 13.55
CA VAL A 46 4.66 7.89 12.63
C VAL A 46 6.01 8.54 12.91
N SER A 47 7.03 7.73 13.19
CA SER A 47 8.39 8.22 13.43
C SER A 47 9.07 8.66 12.13
N ALA A 48 10.06 9.56 12.25
CA ALA A 48 10.87 10.00 11.12
C ALA A 48 11.64 8.83 10.48
N ASP A 49 12.17 7.91 11.29
CA ASP A 49 12.87 6.72 10.81
C ASP A 49 11.94 5.81 10.00
N ARG A 50 10.67 5.66 10.42
CA ARG A 50 9.70 4.87 9.66
C ARG A 50 9.38 5.51 8.31
N LEU A 51 9.19 6.84 8.28
CA LEU A 51 9.00 7.57 7.01
C LEU A 51 10.18 7.39 6.06
N LEU A 52 11.42 7.48 6.57
CA LEU A 52 12.62 7.27 5.77
C LEU A 52 12.70 5.86 5.21
N HIS A 53 12.34 4.85 6.00
CA HIS A 53 12.31 3.46 5.55
C HIS A 53 11.27 3.23 4.45
N VAL A 54 10.05 3.75 4.63
CA VAL A 54 8.98 3.72 3.61
C VAL A 54 9.45 4.41 2.32
N GLU A 55 10.05 5.59 2.44
CA GLU A 55 10.59 6.34 1.29
C GLU A 55 11.69 5.56 0.55
N GLN A 56 12.61 4.93 1.28
CA GLN A 56 13.68 4.12 0.68
C GLN A 56 13.14 2.91 -0.07
N SER A 57 12.15 2.20 0.47
CA SER A 57 11.54 1.03 -0.17
C SER A 57 10.79 1.40 -1.46
N LEU A 58 10.16 2.59 -1.49
CA LEU A 58 9.40 3.09 -2.63
C LEU A 58 10.25 3.76 -3.72
N ARG A 59 11.47 4.18 -3.40
CA ARG A 59 12.31 4.97 -4.30
C ARG A 59 12.55 4.30 -5.66
N PRO A 60 12.92 3.00 -5.76
CA PRO A 60 13.14 2.37 -7.06
C PRO A 60 11.91 2.46 -7.95
N SER A 61 10.74 2.09 -7.43
CA SER A 61 9.48 2.16 -8.16
C SER A 61 9.17 3.60 -8.55
N TYR A 62 9.26 4.54 -7.61
CA TYR A 62 9.06 5.96 -7.90
C TYR A 62 9.93 6.45 -9.06
N GLU A 63 11.22 6.11 -9.07
CA GLU A 63 12.15 6.48 -10.12
C GLU A 63 11.81 5.83 -11.47
N ALA A 64 11.31 4.59 -11.46
CA ALA A 64 10.90 3.86 -12.65
C ALA A 64 9.56 4.33 -13.25
N PHE A 65 8.64 4.98 -12.51
CA PHE A 65 7.39 5.44 -13.12
C PHE A 65 7.57 6.70 -14.01
N PRO A 66 6.76 6.87 -15.08
CA PRO A 66 6.70 8.11 -15.83
C PRO A 66 6.20 9.27 -14.93
N LYS A 67 6.83 10.44 -15.06
CA LYS A 67 6.55 11.63 -14.23
C LYS A 67 6.14 12.82 -15.08
N ASP A 68 5.39 13.74 -14.48
CA ASP A 68 5.18 15.06 -15.05
C ASP A 68 6.47 15.91 -15.03
N ALA A 69 6.42 17.13 -15.58
CA ALA A 69 7.57 18.04 -15.56
C ALA A 69 7.98 18.55 -14.17
N ARG A 70 7.14 18.36 -13.14
CA ARG A 70 7.48 18.65 -11.75
C ARG A 70 8.14 17.45 -11.06
N GLY A 71 8.24 16.31 -11.76
CA GLY A 71 8.77 15.06 -11.21
C GLY A 71 7.75 14.27 -10.41
N ASN A 72 6.44 14.55 -10.55
CA ASN A 72 5.36 13.95 -9.78
C ASN A 72 4.61 12.86 -10.56
N LEU A 73 3.99 11.93 -9.82
CA LEU A 73 3.24 10.80 -10.36
C LEU A 73 1.72 11.07 -10.45
N PRO A 74 1.00 10.45 -11.41
CA PRO A 74 -0.45 10.48 -11.46
C PRO A 74 -1.07 9.85 -10.19
N PRO A 75 -1.99 10.55 -9.49
CA PRO A 75 -2.49 10.10 -8.20
C PRO A 75 -3.46 8.91 -8.25
N HIS A 76 -4.29 8.81 -9.28
CA HIS A 76 -5.45 7.89 -9.24
C HIS A 76 -5.05 6.41 -9.44
N GLN A 77 -4.07 6.13 -10.30
CA GLN A 77 -3.69 4.76 -10.70
C GLN A 77 -2.41 4.30 -9.99
N VAL A 78 -1.41 5.19 -9.95
CA VAL A 78 -0.07 4.81 -9.48
C VAL A 78 -0.05 4.65 -7.96
N LEU A 79 -0.78 5.49 -7.22
CA LEU A 79 -0.80 5.40 -5.77
C LEU A 79 -1.39 4.07 -5.24
N PRO A 80 -2.56 3.57 -5.71
CA PRO A 80 -3.04 2.24 -5.34
C PRO A 80 -2.05 1.13 -5.68
N ALA A 81 -1.46 1.16 -6.88
CA ALA A 81 -0.50 0.14 -7.33
C ALA A 81 0.76 0.11 -6.45
N LEU A 82 1.37 1.27 -6.20
CA LEU A 82 2.53 1.38 -5.30
C LEU A 82 2.18 0.97 -3.87
N THR A 83 0.97 1.28 -3.41
CA THR A 83 0.51 0.89 -2.07
C THR A 83 0.35 -0.62 -1.96
N ARG A 84 -0.30 -1.27 -2.94
CA ARG A 84 -0.40 -2.73 -3.02
C ARG A 84 0.99 -3.39 -3.01
N ALA A 85 1.87 -2.94 -3.90
CA ALA A 85 3.22 -3.47 -4.03
C ALA A 85 4.00 -3.33 -2.72
N TYR A 86 3.95 -2.16 -2.07
CA TYR A 86 4.60 -1.92 -0.79
C TYR A 86 4.12 -2.90 0.29
N PHE A 87 2.81 -3.02 0.50
CA PHE A 87 2.27 -3.86 1.56
C PHE A 87 2.46 -5.35 1.31
N ALA A 88 2.34 -5.80 0.05
CA ALA A 88 2.57 -7.19 -0.33
C ALA A 88 4.05 -7.59 -0.17
N LYS A 89 4.97 -6.68 -0.52
CA LYS A 89 6.42 -6.89 -0.43
C LYS A 89 6.95 -6.82 1.00
N GLU A 90 6.58 -5.77 1.74
CA GLU A 90 7.14 -5.50 3.08
C GLU A 90 6.46 -6.31 4.18
N HIS A 91 5.16 -6.57 4.06
CA HIS A 91 4.37 -7.11 5.16
C HIS A 91 3.56 -8.35 4.78
N GLY A 92 3.45 -8.67 3.50
CA GLY A 92 2.53 -9.70 3.01
C GLY A 92 1.07 -9.29 3.21
N TRP A 93 0.78 -7.99 3.35
CA TRP A 93 -0.57 -7.54 3.62
C TRP A 93 -1.37 -7.35 2.34
N LEU A 94 -2.51 -8.05 2.26
CA LEU A 94 -3.56 -7.75 1.31
C LEU A 94 -4.52 -6.75 1.97
N VAL A 95 -4.42 -5.47 1.59
CA VAL A 95 -5.28 -4.39 2.13
C VAL A 95 -6.65 -4.41 1.44
N ARG A 96 -7.72 -4.48 2.24
CA ARG A 96 -9.09 -4.59 1.74
C ARG A 96 -9.57 -3.29 1.08
N GLY A 97 -10.18 -3.42 -0.08
CA GLY A 97 -10.61 -2.31 -0.93
C GLY A 97 -9.52 -1.80 -1.88
N LEU A 98 -8.32 -2.40 -1.87
CA LEU A 98 -7.23 -2.09 -2.79
C LEU A 98 -6.90 -3.25 -3.74
N GLU A 99 -7.66 -4.35 -3.71
CA GLU A 99 -7.45 -5.48 -4.60
C GLU A 99 -7.56 -5.08 -6.07
N THR A 100 -6.70 -5.64 -6.93
CA THR A 100 -6.77 -5.43 -8.39
C THR A 100 -8.13 -5.89 -8.90
N PRO A 101 -8.81 -5.16 -9.81
CA PRO A 101 -10.01 -5.66 -10.45
C PRO A 101 -9.74 -7.01 -11.11
N GLY A 102 -10.66 -7.97 -10.94
CA GLY A 102 -10.42 -9.33 -11.43
C GLY A 102 -9.70 -10.25 -10.45
N ALA A 103 -9.04 -9.71 -9.42
CA ALA A 103 -8.38 -10.54 -8.42
C ALA A 103 -9.40 -11.32 -7.58
N PRO A 104 -9.10 -12.57 -7.20
CA PRO A 104 -9.94 -13.33 -6.29
C PRO A 104 -9.89 -12.76 -4.87
N ILE A 105 -11.06 -12.65 -4.25
CA ILE A 105 -11.23 -12.16 -2.88
C ILE A 105 -12.02 -13.19 -2.09
N ILE A 106 -11.55 -13.48 -0.87
CA ILE A 106 -12.31 -14.17 0.18
C ILE A 106 -12.61 -13.14 1.26
N ALA A 107 -13.88 -12.89 1.58
CA ALA A 107 -14.23 -11.90 2.59
C ALA A 107 -13.85 -12.41 4.01
N PRO A 108 -13.76 -11.51 5.00
CA PRO A 108 -13.43 -11.92 6.37
C PRO A 108 -14.46 -12.91 6.92
N GLY A 109 -13.98 -14.07 7.40
CA GLY A 109 -14.82 -15.13 7.95
C GLY A 109 -15.45 -16.07 6.91
N GLU A 110 -15.18 -15.87 5.62
CA GLU A 110 -15.61 -16.76 4.55
C GLU A 110 -14.55 -17.82 4.21
N SER A 111 -14.96 -18.83 3.44
CA SER A 111 -14.06 -19.87 2.94
C SER A 111 -13.71 -19.65 1.47
N HIS A 112 -12.74 -20.40 0.94
CA HIS A 112 -12.43 -20.40 -0.49
C HIS A 112 -13.63 -20.78 -1.38
N GLN A 113 -14.68 -21.39 -0.81
CA GLN A 113 -15.91 -21.74 -1.53
C GLN A 113 -16.78 -20.52 -1.84
N ASP A 114 -16.63 -19.45 -1.06
CA ASP A 114 -17.39 -18.21 -1.15
C ASP A 114 -16.61 -17.13 -1.92
N ALA A 115 -15.41 -17.48 -2.42
CA ALA A 115 -14.54 -16.57 -3.13
C ALA A 115 -15.27 -15.92 -4.30
N HIS A 116 -15.11 -14.61 -4.42
CA HIS A 116 -15.63 -13.80 -5.51
C HIS A 116 -14.52 -12.96 -6.12
N VAL A 117 -14.86 -12.19 -7.14
CA VAL A 117 -13.88 -11.40 -7.88
C VAL A 117 -14.04 -9.94 -7.49
N ALA A 118 -12.92 -9.24 -7.33
CA ALA A 118 -12.88 -7.80 -7.14
C ALA A 118 -13.58 -7.09 -8.31
N VAL A 119 -14.68 -6.37 -8.03
CA VAL A 119 -15.55 -5.79 -9.07
C VAL A 119 -15.07 -4.40 -9.51
N THR A 120 -14.49 -3.61 -8.61
CA THR A 120 -14.13 -2.21 -8.88
C THR A 120 -12.71 -1.92 -8.46
N GLY A 121 -11.92 -1.41 -9.40
CA GLY A 121 -10.61 -0.80 -9.13
C GLY A 121 -10.86 0.61 -8.66
N GLY A 122 -10.58 0.86 -7.39
CA GLY A 122 -10.73 2.18 -6.79
C GLY A 122 -9.38 2.87 -6.67
N GLY A 123 -9.41 4.21 -6.63
CA GLY A 123 -8.28 4.95 -6.07
C GLY A 123 -8.09 4.59 -4.60
N LEU A 124 -6.96 5.03 -4.02
CA LEU A 124 -6.57 4.63 -2.66
C LEU A 124 -7.64 4.94 -1.61
N TYR A 125 -8.45 5.99 -1.86
CA TYR A 125 -9.59 6.40 -1.05
C TYR A 125 -10.68 5.33 -0.87
N GLU A 126 -10.68 4.24 -1.66
CA GLU A 126 -11.59 3.10 -1.49
C GLU A 126 -11.11 2.07 -0.46
N ALA A 127 -9.87 2.18 0.06
CA ALA A 127 -9.38 1.30 1.12
C ALA A 127 -10.33 1.34 2.32
N GLN A 128 -10.77 0.16 2.77
CA GLN A 128 -11.82 0.04 3.79
C GLN A 128 -11.42 0.71 5.12
N ILE A 129 -10.13 0.63 5.47
CA ILE A 129 -9.57 1.27 6.68
C ILE A 129 -9.64 2.80 6.60
N LEU A 130 -9.41 3.40 5.44
CA LEU A 130 -9.50 4.85 5.27
C LEU A 130 -10.96 5.32 5.39
N LYS A 131 -11.89 4.61 4.77
CA LYS A 131 -13.32 4.92 4.84
C LYS A 131 -13.86 4.82 6.28
N SER A 132 -13.35 3.85 7.04
CA SER A 132 -13.79 3.59 8.41
C SER A 132 -13.12 4.51 9.45
N LYS A 133 -11.79 4.67 9.38
CA LYS A 133 -10.99 5.29 10.45
C LYS A 133 -10.44 6.68 10.11
N ALA A 134 -10.35 7.04 8.83
CA ALA A 134 -9.78 8.31 8.38
C ALA A 134 -10.57 8.92 7.21
N PRO A 135 -11.88 9.18 7.36
CA PRO A 135 -12.75 9.63 6.27
C PRO A 135 -12.32 10.97 5.66
N GLU A 136 -11.71 11.87 6.45
CA GLU A 136 -11.16 13.13 5.95
C GLU A 136 -9.95 12.91 5.03
N LEU A 137 -9.08 11.96 5.36
CA LEU A 137 -7.96 11.57 4.50
C LEU A 137 -8.47 10.87 3.24
N ALA A 138 -9.47 9.99 3.35
CA ALA A 138 -10.12 9.36 2.19
C ALA A 138 -10.71 10.41 1.24
N ALA A 139 -11.40 11.42 1.77
CA ALA A 139 -11.95 12.52 0.97
C ALA A 139 -10.86 13.34 0.29
N ALA A 140 -9.76 13.66 1.00
CA ALA A 140 -8.63 14.39 0.44
C ALA A 140 -7.93 13.61 -0.70
N LEU A 141 -7.74 12.29 -0.51
CA LEU A 141 -7.18 11.40 -1.53
C LEU A 141 -8.10 11.29 -2.75
N LYS A 142 -9.42 11.24 -2.53
CA LYS A 142 -10.41 11.25 -3.61
C LYS A 142 -10.37 12.54 -4.41
N ASP A 143 -10.34 13.69 -3.74
CA ASP A 143 -10.22 15.00 -4.39
C ASP A 143 -8.91 15.10 -5.19
N ALA A 144 -7.80 14.60 -4.66
CA ALA A 144 -6.52 14.58 -5.36
C ALA A 144 -6.53 13.64 -6.58
N ALA A 145 -7.11 12.45 -6.44
CA ALA A 145 -7.22 11.46 -7.52
C ALA A 145 -8.13 11.92 -8.66
N LEU A 146 -9.26 12.55 -8.33
CA LEU A 146 -10.26 12.99 -9.31
C LEU A 146 -10.05 14.43 -9.81
N ALA A 147 -8.97 15.09 -9.40
CA ALA A 147 -8.63 16.43 -9.87
C ALA A 147 -8.27 16.39 -11.37
N PRO A 148 -8.80 17.31 -12.20
CA PRO A 148 -8.42 17.40 -13.61
C PRO A 148 -6.90 17.54 -13.75
N ALA A 149 -6.28 16.83 -14.69
CA ALA A 149 -4.82 16.81 -14.90
C ALA A 149 -4.21 18.22 -14.94
N ALA A 150 -4.83 19.14 -15.69
CA ALA A 150 -4.41 20.54 -15.82
C ALA A 150 -4.36 21.34 -14.49
N SER A 151 -5.02 20.85 -13.44
CA SER A 151 -5.06 21.44 -12.10
C SER A 151 -4.54 20.51 -11.00
N SER A 152 -4.14 19.29 -11.36
CA SER A 152 -3.61 18.32 -10.42
C SER A 152 -2.18 18.68 -10.08
N ALA A 153 -1.81 18.55 -8.80
CA ALA A 153 -0.44 18.75 -8.35
C ALA A 153 0.46 17.53 -8.67
N GLY A 154 -0.11 16.39 -9.05
CA GLY A 154 0.57 15.10 -9.01
C GLY A 154 0.95 14.71 -7.57
N LEU A 155 1.64 13.58 -7.41
CA LEU A 155 2.19 13.14 -6.12
C LEU A 155 3.70 13.08 -6.16
N SER A 156 4.35 13.77 -5.23
CA SER A 156 5.78 13.61 -5.01
C SER A 156 6.07 12.32 -4.25
N LEU A 157 7.33 11.87 -4.25
CA LEU A 157 7.76 10.72 -3.43
C LEU A 157 7.38 10.92 -1.96
N GLY A 158 7.58 12.13 -1.42
CA GLY A 158 7.21 12.46 -0.05
C GLY A 158 5.70 12.38 0.23
N ASP A 159 4.85 12.73 -0.73
CA ASP A 159 3.39 12.61 -0.57
C ASP A 159 2.98 11.13 -0.53
N ILE A 160 3.58 10.30 -1.39
CA ILE A 160 3.32 8.86 -1.46
C ILE A 160 3.81 8.18 -0.17
N SER A 161 5.04 8.44 0.25
CA SER A 161 5.62 7.84 1.47
C SER A 161 4.82 8.21 2.72
N ARG A 162 4.39 9.46 2.85
CA ARG A 162 3.53 9.90 3.96
C ARG A 162 2.17 9.22 3.93
N THR A 163 1.58 9.07 2.74
CA THR A 163 0.27 8.43 2.60
C THR A 163 0.34 6.95 2.96
N ILE A 164 1.35 6.23 2.47
CA ILE A 164 1.55 4.81 2.79
C ILE A 164 1.88 4.62 4.28
N ALA A 165 2.74 5.45 4.86
CA ALA A 165 3.05 5.37 6.29
C ALA A 165 1.84 5.69 7.18
N ALA A 166 1.00 6.65 6.79
CA ALA A 166 -0.25 6.93 7.49
C ALA A 166 -1.22 5.74 7.41
N LEU A 167 -1.35 5.11 6.25
CA LEU A 167 -2.18 3.92 6.06
C LEU A 167 -1.67 2.73 6.88
N GLU A 168 -0.36 2.50 6.89
CA GLU A 168 0.27 1.47 7.70
C GLU A 168 0.00 1.68 9.20
N GLN A 169 0.16 2.92 9.69
CA GLN A 169 -0.13 3.25 11.07
C GLN A 169 -1.60 2.95 11.43
N LEU A 170 -2.55 3.27 10.55
CA LEU A 170 -3.97 2.94 10.77
C LEU A 170 -4.22 1.43 10.82
N LEU A 171 -3.54 0.65 9.98
CA LEU A 171 -3.64 -0.81 9.99
C LEU A 171 -3.04 -1.41 11.26
N LEU A 172 -1.93 -0.88 11.76
CA LEU A 172 -1.29 -1.31 13.02
C LEU A 172 -2.12 -1.00 14.26
N GLU A 173 -2.93 0.07 14.24
CA GLU A 173 -3.81 0.40 15.37
C GLU A 173 -4.90 -0.67 15.64
N GLU A 174 -5.21 -1.50 14.65
CA GLU A 174 -6.12 -2.65 14.79
C GLU A 174 -5.55 -3.74 15.72
N SER A 175 -4.24 -3.69 16.02
CA SER A 175 -3.63 -4.57 17.02
C SER A 175 -4.00 -4.20 18.45
N LEU A 176 -4.37 -2.95 18.73
CA LEU A 176 -4.61 -2.48 20.10
C LEU A 176 -5.88 -3.07 20.75
N PRO A 177 -7.05 -3.12 20.08
CA PRO A 177 -8.21 -3.83 20.62
C PRO A 177 -7.92 -5.31 20.88
N LEU A 178 -7.10 -5.94 20.04
CA LEU A 178 -6.73 -7.35 20.18
C LEU A 178 -5.76 -7.58 21.35
N LEU A 179 -4.81 -6.67 21.57
CA LEU A 179 -3.94 -6.69 22.74
C LEU A 179 -4.75 -6.51 24.02
N ARG A 180 -5.71 -5.57 24.03
CA ARG A 180 -6.59 -5.36 25.18
C ARG A 180 -7.42 -6.60 25.49
N ALA A 181 -8.00 -7.24 24.47
CA ALA A 181 -8.70 -8.51 24.63
C ALA A 181 -7.76 -9.60 25.17
N SER A 182 -6.50 -9.61 24.75
CA SER A 182 -5.51 -10.57 25.24
C SER A 182 -5.20 -10.36 26.73
N TYR A 183 -5.14 -9.12 27.22
CA TYR A 183 -5.01 -8.87 28.66
C TYR A 183 -6.25 -9.41 29.42
N TYR A 184 -7.45 -9.15 28.90
CA TYR A 184 -8.69 -9.64 29.49
C TYR A 184 -8.74 -11.18 29.55
N LEU A 185 -8.44 -11.85 28.44
CA LEU A 185 -8.52 -13.31 28.31
C LEU A 185 -7.49 -14.06 29.17
N ASN A 186 -6.44 -13.37 29.65
CA ASN A 186 -5.48 -13.91 30.61
C ASN A 186 -5.75 -13.45 32.06
N GLY A 187 -6.83 -12.70 32.31
CA GLY A 187 -7.19 -12.23 33.63
C GLY A 187 -6.33 -11.07 34.15
N PHE A 188 -5.64 -10.36 33.26
CA PHE A 188 -4.78 -9.22 33.60
C PHE A 188 -5.50 -7.87 33.52
N LEU A 189 -6.71 -7.85 32.97
CA LEU A 189 -7.53 -6.64 32.83
C LEU A 189 -8.90 -6.86 33.45
N ASP A 190 -9.28 -5.95 34.37
CA ASP A 190 -10.67 -5.81 34.79
C ASP A 190 -11.48 -5.21 33.63
N PRO A 191 -12.60 -5.84 33.20
CA PRO A 191 -13.49 -5.30 32.17
C PRO A 191 -13.87 -3.83 32.35
N MET A 192 -13.97 -3.36 33.59
CA MET A 192 -14.39 -2.01 33.94
C MET A 192 -13.24 -1.01 33.96
N ALA A 193 -11.97 -1.46 33.87
CA ALA A 193 -10.82 -0.56 33.89
C ALA A 193 -10.72 0.24 32.59
N GLU A 194 -10.55 1.56 32.70
CA GLU A 194 -10.39 2.43 31.53
C GLU A 194 -9.12 2.09 30.74
N LEU A 195 -7.99 1.93 31.44
CA LEU A 195 -6.69 1.61 30.86
C LEU A 195 -6.15 0.27 31.38
N PRO A 196 -5.50 -0.54 30.53
CA PRO A 196 -4.84 -1.75 30.99
C PRO A 196 -3.66 -1.44 31.94
N PRO A 197 -3.46 -2.26 32.98
CA PRO A 197 -2.40 -2.03 33.96
C PRO A 197 -1.02 -2.31 33.36
N ALA A 198 0.03 -1.77 33.99
CA ALA A 198 1.39 -2.21 33.75
C ALA A 198 1.59 -3.64 34.31
N LEU A 199 2.28 -4.48 33.57
CA LEU A 199 2.44 -5.90 33.86
C LEU A 199 3.91 -6.31 34.01
N GLU A 200 4.16 -7.43 34.70
CA GLU A 200 5.48 -8.05 34.68
C GLU A 200 5.80 -8.59 33.27
N GLU A 201 7.08 -8.70 32.92
CA GLU A 201 7.52 -9.17 31.59
C GLU A 201 6.87 -10.50 31.18
N SER A 202 6.83 -11.47 32.09
CA SER A 202 6.22 -12.79 31.84
C SER A 202 4.71 -12.72 31.56
N GLN A 203 4.01 -11.76 32.15
CA GLN A 203 2.59 -11.54 31.91
C GLN A 203 2.36 -10.86 30.55
N VAL A 204 3.26 -9.93 30.15
CA VAL A 204 3.22 -9.35 28.81
C VAL A 204 3.48 -10.40 27.74
N GLN A 205 4.46 -11.29 27.95
CA GLN A 205 4.72 -12.41 27.04
C GLN A 205 3.47 -13.31 26.89
N GLU A 206 2.80 -13.64 27.99
CA GLU A 206 1.57 -14.43 27.94
C GLU A 206 0.41 -13.71 27.22
N ALA A 207 0.32 -12.38 27.37
CA ALA A 207 -0.63 -11.56 26.62
C ALA A 207 -0.27 -11.48 25.13
N LEU A 208 1.02 -11.36 24.77
CA LEU A 208 1.47 -11.30 23.38
C LEU A 208 1.30 -12.65 22.66
N LEU A 209 1.51 -13.78 23.34
CA LEU A 209 1.17 -15.10 22.80
C LEU A 209 -0.33 -15.23 22.54
N SER A 210 -1.15 -14.73 23.46
CA SER A 210 -2.60 -14.71 23.28
C SER A 210 -3.02 -13.83 22.11
N TYR A 211 -2.39 -12.66 21.97
CA TYR A 211 -2.55 -11.79 20.83
C TYR A 211 -2.21 -12.52 19.53
N LEU A 212 -1.06 -13.19 19.45
CA LEU A 212 -0.62 -13.91 18.26
C LEU A 212 -1.59 -15.02 17.85
N LEU A 213 -2.11 -15.79 18.82
CA LEU A 213 -3.11 -16.82 18.54
C LEU A 213 -4.40 -16.23 17.97
N LEU A 214 -4.89 -15.14 18.55
CA LEU A 214 -6.10 -14.45 18.08
C LEU A 214 -5.87 -13.72 16.76
N PHE A 215 -4.65 -13.22 16.55
CA PHE A 215 -4.23 -12.54 15.32
C PHE A 215 -4.20 -13.54 14.19
N ARG A 216 -3.44 -14.63 14.32
CA ARG A 216 -3.35 -15.73 13.36
C ARG A 216 -4.71 -16.34 13.02
N HIS A 217 -5.59 -16.50 14.01
CA HIS A 217 -6.93 -17.06 13.80
C HIS A 217 -7.81 -16.22 12.87
N GLY A 218 -7.62 -14.89 12.87
CA GLY A 218 -8.47 -13.98 12.08
C GLY A 218 -9.93 -13.97 12.51
N LEU A 219 -10.81 -13.48 11.64
CA LEU A 219 -12.26 -13.47 11.84
C LEU A 219 -12.93 -14.75 11.33
N PRO A 220 -14.04 -15.22 11.95
CA PRO A 220 -14.61 -14.72 13.20
C PRO A 220 -13.84 -15.19 14.43
N ARG A 221 -13.78 -14.36 15.49
CA ARG A 221 -13.12 -14.70 16.76
C ARG A 221 -13.91 -14.21 17.97
N ASN A 222 -13.87 -14.97 19.06
CA ASN A 222 -14.47 -14.57 20.33
C ASN A 222 -13.41 -13.95 21.24
N LEU A 223 -13.55 -12.65 21.52
CA LEU A 223 -12.62 -11.87 22.33
C LEU A 223 -12.97 -11.85 23.82
N THR A 224 -14.01 -12.57 24.23
CA THR A 224 -14.55 -12.55 25.60
C THR A 224 -14.61 -13.92 26.29
N ASP A 225 -14.55 -15.01 25.53
CA ASP A 225 -14.63 -16.36 26.08
C ASP A 225 -13.25 -16.85 26.56
N ILE A 226 -13.01 -16.64 27.86
CA ILE A 226 -11.78 -17.03 28.55
C ILE A 226 -11.53 -18.54 28.42
N GLU A 227 -12.54 -19.38 28.64
CA GLU A 227 -12.35 -20.83 28.64
C GLU A 227 -11.98 -21.35 27.25
N SER A 228 -12.64 -20.84 26.21
CA SER A 228 -12.34 -21.20 24.83
C SER A 228 -10.92 -20.77 24.47
N HIS A 229 -10.51 -19.57 24.86
CA HIS A 229 -9.15 -19.10 24.64
C HIS A 229 -8.10 -19.96 25.35
N GLN A 230 -8.35 -20.37 26.60
CA GLN A 230 -7.45 -21.28 27.30
C GLN A 230 -7.37 -22.64 26.59
N ARG A 231 -8.48 -23.19 26.08
CA ARG A 231 -8.46 -24.41 25.25
C ARG A 231 -7.65 -24.21 23.97
N MET A 232 -7.75 -23.05 23.31
CA MET A 232 -6.94 -22.68 22.15
C MET A 232 -5.44 -22.70 22.49
N LYS A 233 -5.03 -22.04 23.59
CA LYS A 233 -3.63 -22.06 24.07
C LYS A 233 -3.13 -23.49 24.34
N GLN A 234 -3.94 -24.33 24.98
CA GLN A 234 -3.56 -25.72 25.29
C GLN A 234 -3.41 -26.59 24.03
N ARG A 235 -4.15 -26.30 22.96
CA ARG A 235 -3.97 -26.95 21.66
C ARG A 235 -2.71 -26.46 20.96
N ALA A 236 -2.51 -25.13 20.91
CA ALA A 236 -1.32 -24.53 20.31
C ALA A 236 -0.01 -24.99 20.96
N LYS A 237 0.02 -25.19 22.29
CA LYS A 237 1.21 -25.74 22.98
C LYS A 237 1.67 -27.11 22.49
N LYS A 238 0.85 -27.85 21.74
CA LYS A 238 1.13 -29.20 21.24
C LYS A 238 1.56 -29.22 19.78
N THR A 239 1.55 -28.08 19.10
CA THR A 239 1.93 -27.98 17.69
C THR A 239 3.44 -27.78 17.55
N ALA A 240 3.98 -28.14 16.38
CA ALA A 240 5.42 -28.07 16.13
C ALA A 240 5.96 -26.63 16.04
N ASP A 241 5.11 -25.67 15.68
CA ASP A 241 5.41 -24.24 15.53
C ASP A 241 5.43 -23.47 16.87
N TRP A 242 4.94 -24.05 17.97
CA TRP A 242 4.86 -23.36 19.26
C TRP A 242 6.19 -22.77 19.77
N PRO A 243 7.34 -23.48 19.70
CA PRO A 243 8.62 -22.90 20.10
C PRO A 243 9.06 -21.72 19.22
N LEU A 244 8.72 -21.75 17.93
CA LEU A 244 9.03 -20.66 16.99
C LEU A 244 8.21 -19.41 17.32
N LEU A 245 6.94 -19.59 17.69
CA LEU A 245 6.05 -18.51 18.12
C LEU A 245 6.55 -17.83 19.41
N LEU A 246 6.96 -18.63 20.40
CA LEU A 246 7.57 -18.13 21.64
C LEU A 246 8.85 -17.32 21.37
N HIS A 247 9.72 -17.85 20.51
CA HIS A 247 10.96 -17.17 20.17
C HIS A 247 10.72 -15.83 19.47
N PHE A 248 9.81 -15.81 18.49
CA PHE A 248 9.45 -14.60 17.75
C PHE A 248 8.91 -13.50 18.66
N GLU A 249 7.92 -13.83 19.50
CA GLU A 249 7.33 -12.89 20.45
C GLU A 249 8.39 -12.34 21.42
N SER A 250 9.17 -13.23 22.03
CA SER A 250 10.18 -12.86 23.02
C SER A 250 11.26 -11.97 22.42
N GLN A 251 11.70 -12.27 21.19
CA GLN A 251 12.67 -11.45 20.47
C GLN A 251 12.12 -10.04 20.23
N VAL A 252 10.89 -9.91 19.72
CA VAL A 252 10.30 -8.60 19.46
C VAL A 252 10.13 -7.80 20.75
N LEU A 253 9.65 -8.43 21.83
CA LEU A 253 9.51 -7.76 23.12
C LEU A 253 10.86 -7.24 23.65
N HIS A 254 11.91 -8.06 23.58
CA HIS A 254 13.24 -7.67 24.05
C HIS A 254 13.84 -6.50 23.26
N GLU A 255 13.63 -6.46 21.95
CA GLU A 255 14.10 -5.35 21.10
C GLU A 255 13.38 -4.04 21.39
N ILE A 256 12.06 -4.08 21.64
CA ILE A 256 11.25 -2.89 21.89
C ILE A 256 11.38 -2.38 23.33
N VAL A 257 11.53 -3.30 24.29
CA VAL A 257 11.66 -3.00 25.71
C VAL A 257 12.97 -3.58 26.26
N PRO A 258 14.13 -3.01 25.88
CA PRO A 258 15.41 -3.53 26.32
C PRO A 258 15.59 -3.27 27.83
N ASN A 259 15.89 -4.34 28.58
CA ASN A 259 16.17 -4.29 30.02
C ASN A 259 15.11 -3.51 30.83
N PRO A 260 13.87 -4.02 30.94
CA PRO A 260 12.81 -3.32 31.65
C PRO A 260 13.22 -3.09 33.12
N SER A 261 13.27 -1.82 33.53
CA SER A 261 13.63 -1.40 34.90
C SER A 261 12.47 -1.53 35.91
N GLY A 262 11.43 -2.28 35.54
CA GLY A 262 10.20 -2.48 36.30
C GLY A 262 9.11 -3.12 35.42
N LYS A 263 7.85 -2.90 35.80
CA LYS A 263 6.70 -3.37 35.01
C LYS A 263 6.64 -2.68 33.64
N ILE A 264 6.27 -3.44 32.63
CA ILE A 264 6.05 -2.97 31.26
C ILE A 264 4.70 -2.25 31.20
N SER A 265 4.72 -1.00 30.75
CA SER A 265 3.52 -0.17 30.61
C SER A 265 2.65 -0.59 29.42
N TRP A 266 1.38 -0.15 29.42
CA TRP A 266 0.48 -0.34 28.28
C TRP A 266 1.06 0.22 26.98
N THR A 267 1.71 1.39 27.03
CA THR A 267 2.35 2.00 25.85
C THR A 267 3.45 1.09 25.29
N GLN A 268 4.35 0.61 26.15
CA GLN A 268 5.42 -0.31 25.73
C GLN A 268 4.87 -1.63 25.16
N ALA A 269 3.81 -2.18 25.76
CA ALA A 269 3.15 -3.37 25.22
C ALA A 269 2.44 -3.09 23.89
N SER A 270 1.90 -1.88 23.71
CA SER A 270 1.28 -1.42 22.46
C SER A 270 2.32 -1.24 21.34
N ASP A 271 3.50 -0.72 21.68
CA ASP A 271 4.63 -0.61 20.74
C ASP A 271 5.11 -2.01 20.35
N ALA A 272 5.24 -2.93 21.32
CA ALA A 272 5.61 -4.32 21.08
C ALA A 272 4.60 -5.03 20.16
N VAL A 273 3.30 -4.90 20.40
CA VAL A 273 2.28 -5.57 19.56
C VAL A 273 2.25 -5.01 18.14
N SER A 274 2.49 -3.71 17.98
CA SER A 274 2.59 -3.07 16.66
C SER A 274 3.80 -3.60 15.89
N ALA A 275 4.95 -3.76 16.57
CA ALA A 275 6.14 -4.37 15.98
C ALA A 275 5.92 -5.86 15.64
N VAL A 276 5.20 -6.61 16.47
CA VAL A 276 4.80 -8.00 16.19
C VAL A 276 3.95 -8.05 14.90
N ALA A 277 2.90 -7.24 14.81
CA ALA A 277 2.01 -7.19 13.65
C ALA A 277 2.77 -6.84 12.35
N MET A 278 3.64 -5.83 12.42
CA MET A 278 4.45 -5.35 11.29
C MET A 278 5.42 -6.42 10.77
N ARG A 279 5.92 -7.31 11.64
CA ARG A 279 6.93 -8.33 11.30
C ARG A 279 6.33 -9.72 11.07
N TYR A 280 5.05 -9.92 11.40
CA TYR A 280 4.40 -11.22 11.39
C TYR A 280 4.45 -11.90 10.01
N GLY A 281 4.16 -11.17 8.92
CA GLY A 281 4.20 -11.75 7.57
C GLY A 281 5.58 -12.27 7.17
N ARG A 282 6.65 -11.51 7.48
CA ARG A 282 8.03 -11.95 7.27
C ARG A 282 8.42 -13.18 8.09
N TRP A 283 7.96 -13.25 9.34
CA TRP A 283 8.18 -14.44 10.17
C TRP A 283 7.43 -15.67 9.61
N GLN A 284 6.18 -15.48 9.19
CA GLN A 284 5.35 -16.55 8.66
C GLN A 284 5.77 -16.99 7.24
N GLN A 285 6.53 -16.18 6.50
CA GLN A 285 7.01 -16.50 5.16
C GLN A 285 7.72 -17.85 5.07
N SER A 286 8.37 -18.31 6.14
CA SER A 286 8.96 -19.65 6.19
C SER A 286 7.96 -20.78 5.89
N GLU A 287 6.70 -20.65 6.31
CA GLU A 287 5.63 -21.60 5.97
C GLU A 287 5.26 -21.52 4.47
N CYS A 288 5.34 -20.33 3.86
CA CYS A 288 5.12 -20.15 2.43
C CYS A 288 6.27 -20.74 1.60
N GLU A 289 7.51 -20.61 2.08
CA GLU A 289 8.71 -21.19 1.45
C GLU A 289 8.67 -22.73 1.50
N ASP A 290 8.24 -23.31 2.63
CA ASP A 290 8.06 -24.77 2.77
C ASP A 290 6.96 -25.29 1.82
N MET A 291 5.86 -24.53 1.68
CA MET A 291 4.80 -24.83 0.72
C MET A 291 5.31 -24.74 -0.73
N LYS A 292 6.03 -23.67 -1.07
CA LYS A 292 6.66 -23.48 -2.39
C LYS A 292 7.62 -24.63 -2.72
N SER A 293 8.49 -25.00 -1.78
CA SER A 293 9.42 -26.13 -1.90
C SER A 293 8.71 -27.47 -2.13
N THR A 294 7.54 -27.67 -1.52
CA THR A 294 6.71 -28.86 -1.75
C THR A 294 6.10 -28.87 -3.14
N LEU A 295 5.55 -27.75 -3.60
CA LEU A 295 5.00 -27.61 -4.95
C LEU A 295 6.07 -27.77 -6.04
N MET A 296 7.27 -27.22 -5.82
CA MET A 296 8.40 -27.34 -6.75
C MET A 296 8.86 -28.78 -6.99
N LYS A 297 8.66 -29.70 -6.03
CA LYS A 297 8.97 -31.13 -6.24
C LYS A 297 8.05 -31.79 -7.27
N MET A 298 6.93 -31.16 -7.59
CA MET A 298 5.93 -31.60 -8.56
C MET A 298 5.89 -30.69 -9.80
N ASP A 299 6.80 -29.71 -9.90
CA ASP A 299 6.85 -28.79 -11.02
C ASP A 299 7.26 -29.53 -12.30
N THR A 300 6.56 -29.23 -13.38
CA THR A 300 6.86 -29.71 -14.73
C THR A 300 7.98 -28.94 -15.42
N GLY A 301 8.67 -28.05 -14.68
CA GLY A 301 9.80 -27.23 -15.13
C GLY A 301 9.39 -25.82 -15.56
N ALA A 302 8.14 -25.43 -15.29
CA ALA A 302 7.56 -24.19 -15.80
C ALA A 302 6.87 -23.35 -14.70
N GLY A 303 7.15 -23.63 -13.42
CA GLY A 303 6.44 -23.04 -12.29
C GLY A 303 4.99 -23.52 -12.17
N ARG A 304 4.72 -24.76 -12.59
CA ARG A 304 3.36 -25.31 -12.65
C ARG A 304 3.30 -26.81 -12.38
N VAL A 305 2.25 -27.22 -11.67
CA VAL A 305 1.99 -28.60 -11.24
C VAL A 305 0.77 -29.13 -11.96
N ARG A 306 0.77 -30.39 -12.41
CA ARG A 306 -0.44 -31.01 -12.98
C ARG A 306 -1.52 -31.07 -11.89
N LEU A 307 -2.77 -30.77 -12.25
CA LEU A 307 -3.88 -30.78 -11.29
C LEU A 307 -4.02 -32.13 -10.56
N GLU A 308 -3.78 -33.24 -11.28
CA GLU A 308 -3.79 -34.58 -10.71
C GLU A 308 -2.73 -34.79 -9.62
N ASP A 309 -1.53 -34.25 -9.79
CA ASP A 309 -0.44 -34.36 -8.81
C ASP A 309 -0.68 -33.43 -7.63
N PHE A 310 -1.26 -32.26 -7.90
CA PHE A 310 -1.65 -31.28 -6.88
C PHE A 310 -2.68 -31.86 -5.89
N HIS A 311 -3.78 -32.43 -6.39
CA HIS A 311 -4.80 -33.10 -5.54
C HIS A 311 -4.37 -34.49 -5.08
N GLY A 312 -3.61 -35.20 -5.90
CA GLY A 312 -3.12 -36.55 -5.69
C GLY A 312 -1.91 -36.62 -4.76
N SER A 313 -1.80 -35.71 -3.78
CA SER A 313 -0.71 -35.66 -2.80
C SER A 313 -1.08 -36.37 -1.47
N PRO A 314 -1.01 -37.71 -1.38
CA PRO A 314 -0.88 -38.42 -0.10
C PRO A 314 0.59 -38.68 0.28
N LYS A 315 1.56 -38.08 -0.44
CA LYS A 315 3.01 -38.27 -0.21
C LYS A 315 3.70 -37.19 0.62
N TYR A 316 3.05 -36.06 0.89
CA TYR A 316 3.61 -34.97 1.70
C TYR A 316 2.69 -34.66 2.90
N PRO A 317 3.00 -35.18 4.11
CA PRO A 317 2.06 -35.14 5.24
C PRO A 317 1.81 -33.73 5.81
N HIS A 318 2.60 -32.73 5.39
CA HIS A 318 2.54 -31.37 5.94
C HIS A 318 1.55 -30.44 5.23
N TYR A 319 1.28 -30.63 3.93
CA TYR A 319 0.34 -29.81 3.16
C TYR A 319 -0.69 -30.68 2.45
N GLN A 320 -1.97 -30.33 2.61
CA GLN A 320 -3.07 -30.95 1.87
C GLN A 320 -3.69 -29.89 0.96
N PHE A 321 -3.46 -30.05 -0.33
CA PHE A 321 -4.01 -29.18 -1.37
C PHE A 321 -5.42 -29.67 -1.74
N THR A 322 -6.44 -28.98 -1.23
CA THR A 322 -7.84 -29.47 -1.25
C THR A 322 -8.79 -28.54 -1.99
N GLU A 323 -8.29 -27.41 -2.47
CA GLU A 323 -8.99 -26.41 -3.23
C GLU A 323 -9.63 -27.03 -4.48
N ARG A 324 -10.93 -26.79 -4.65
CA ARG A 324 -11.69 -27.33 -5.78
C ARG A 324 -11.33 -26.62 -7.09
N GLU A 325 -11.46 -27.36 -8.19
CA GLU A 325 -11.13 -26.89 -9.53
C GLU A 325 -11.89 -25.63 -9.97
N ASP A 326 -13.15 -25.49 -9.54
CA ASP A 326 -13.98 -24.30 -9.79
C ASP A 326 -13.39 -23.05 -9.15
N TYR A 327 -12.96 -23.15 -7.89
CA TYR A 327 -12.25 -22.08 -7.20
C TYR A 327 -10.91 -21.77 -7.88
N LEU A 328 -10.08 -22.79 -8.12
CA LEU A 328 -8.75 -22.59 -8.71
C LEU A 328 -8.83 -21.89 -10.08
N ARG A 329 -9.82 -22.24 -10.89
CA ARG A 329 -10.08 -21.58 -12.18
C ARG A 329 -10.54 -20.14 -12.00
N LYS A 330 -11.50 -19.90 -11.10
CA LYS A 330 -12.03 -18.55 -10.83
C LYS A 330 -10.95 -17.61 -10.29
N ALA A 331 -10.02 -18.16 -9.51
CA ALA A 331 -8.89 -17.44 -8.95
C ALA A 331 -7.72 -17.24 -9.92
N GLY A 332 -7.81 -17.72 -11.17
CA GLY A 332 -6.71 -17.61 -12.14
C GLY A 332 -5.52 -18.53 -11.86
N ILE A 333 -5.64 -19.41 -10.86
CA ILE A 333 -4.60 -20.33 -10.40
C ILE A 333 -4.51 -21.54 -11.35
N LEU A 334 -5.65 -21.99 -11.88
CA LEU A 334 -5.73 -23.11 -12.80
C LEU A 334 -5.72 -22.65 -14.26
N VAL A 335 -4.85 -23.26 -15.07
CA VAL A 335 -4.79 -23.06 -16.52
C VAL A 335 -5.01 -24.36 -17.26
N ASN A 336 -5.60 -24.26 -18.44
CA ASN A 336 -5.70 -25.37 -19.39
C ASN A 336 -4.67 -25.14 -20.49
N GLU A 337 -3.82 -26.13 -20.72
CA GLU A 337 -2.88 -26.15 -21.85
C GLU A 337 -3.11 -27.43 -22.63
N GLU A 338 -3.55 -27.28 -23.87
CA GLU A 338 -4.04 -28.39 -24.70
C GLU A 338 -5.14 -29.19 -23.98
N ALA A 339 -4.86 -30.45 -23.62
CA ALA A 339 -5.75 -31.34 -22.88
C ALA A 339 -5.44 -31.41 -21.38
N ASP A 340 -4.33 -30.82 -20.93
CA ASP A 340 -3.83 -30.91 -19.57
C ASP A 340 -4.23 -29.69 -18.73
N GLN A 341 -4.39 -29.90 -17.42
CA GLN A 341 -4.72 -28.86 -16.45
C GLN A 341 -3.57 -28.64 -15.48
N TYR A 342 -3.17 -27.39 -15.29
CA TYR A 342 -2.03 -27.03 -14.45
C TYR A 342 -2.41 -25.98 -13.41
N VAL A 343 -1.89 -26.16 -12.19
CA VAL A 343 -1.88 -25.17 -11.11
C VAL A 343 -0.59 -24.37 -11.23
N LEU A 344 -0.71 -23.06 -11.38
CA LEU A 344 0.43 -22.13 -11.38
C LEU A 344 0.90 -21.89 -9.96
N ILE A 345 2.18 -22.19 -9.67
CA ILE A 345 2.72 -22.19 -8.31
C ILE A 345 2.68 -20.77 -7.72
N ALA A 346 3.19 -19.77 -8.43
CA ALA A 346 3.21 -18.38 -7.96
C ALA A 346 1.79 -17.84 -7.69
N ASN A 347 0.84 -18.10 -8.60
CA ASN A 347 -0.56 -17.72 -8.40
C ASN A 347 -1.20 -18.43 -7.21
N TYR A 348 -0.89 -19.72 -6.99
CA TYR A 348 -1.41 -20.44 -5.84
C TYR A 348 -0.88 -19.84 -4.54
N LEU A 349 0.44 -19.64 -4.41
CA LEU A 349 1.07 -19.08 -3.21
C LEU A 349 0.51 -17.70 -2.84
N LEU A 350 0.30 -16.83 -3.83
CA LEU A 350 -0.28 -15.49 -3.64
C LEU A 350 -1.81 -15.47 -3.62
N GLY A 351 -2.44 -16.64 -3.80
CA GLY A 351 -3.89 -16.78 -3.82
C GLY A 351 -4.51 -16.57 -2.43
N PRO A 352 -5.77 -16.06 -2.36
CA PRO A 352 -6.40 -15.66 -1.11
C PRO A 352 -6.65 -16.83 -0.13
N SER A 353 -6.69 -18.08 -0.62
CA SER A 353 -6.78 -19.28 0.22
C SER A 353 -5.54 -19.51 1.08
N ASN A 354 -4.41 -18.88 0.74
CA ASN A 354 -3.17 -18.91 1.51
C ASN A 354 -2.98 -17.67 2.40
N CYS A 355 -4.00 -16.80 2.50
CA CYS A 355 -3.99 -15.70 3.44
C CYS A 355 -4.58 -16.12 4.79
N ILE A 356 -3.90 -15.73 5.86
CA ILE A 356 -4.28 -15.95 7.25
C ILE A 356 -4.46 -14.61 7.97
N ALA A 357 -4.76 -14.66 9.27
CA ALA A 357 -4.92 -13.47 10.10
C ALA A 357 -5.88 -12.42 9.51
N SER A 358 -6.92 -12.87 8.81
CA SER A 358 -7.85 -11.96 8.14
C SER A 358 -8.61 -11.13 9.17
N SER A 359 -8.56 -9.81 8.98
CA SER A 359 -9.34 -8.81 9.70
C SER A 359 -10.36 -8.15 8.76
N GLU A 360 -11.09 -7.15 9.25
CA GLU A 360 -11.97 -6.32 8.40
C GLU A 360 -11.18 -5.49 7.37
N TYR A 361 -9.89 -5.22 7.63
CA TYR A 361 -9.11 -4.21 6.89
C TYR A 361 -7.95 -4.77 6.09
N PHE A 362 -7.42 -5.92 6.49
CA PHE A 362 -6.35 -6.61 5.76
C PHE A 362 -6.32 -8.11 6.09
N ALA A 363 -5.62 -8.88 5.26
CA ALA A 363 -5.19 -10.24 5.56
C ALA A 363 -3.67 -10.36 5.37
N VAL A 364 -3.04 -11.34 6.03
CA VAL A 364 -1.62 -11.63 5.86
C VAL A 364 -1.48 -12.83 4.93
N CYS A 365 -0.85 -12.64 3.80
CA CYS A 365 -0.59 -13.63 2.76
C CYS A 365 0.92 -13.88 2.64
N CYS A 366 1.30 -14.84 1.80
CA CYS A 366 2.69 -15.01 1.41
C CYS A 366 3.25 -13.71 0.80
N LEU A 367 4.52 -13.40 1.11
CA LEU A 367 5.20 -12.25 0.53
C LEU A 367 5.26 -12.38 -0.99
N ASN A 368 5.02 -11.26 -1.67
CA ASN A 368 5.06 -11.22 -3.11
C ASN A 368 6.51 -11.05 -3.62
N GLU A 369 7.16 -12.18 -3.86
CA GLU A 369 8.52 -12.25 -4.40
C GLU A 369 8.66 -11.58 -5.78
N CYS A 370 7.57 -11.49 -6.56
CA CYS A 370 7.59 -10.75 -7.83
C CYS A 370 7.83 -9.26 -7.63
N GLU A 371 7.34 -8.68 -6.53
CA GLU A 371 7.59 -7.25 -6.23
C GLU A 371 9.07 -7.03 -5.88
N GLU A 372 9.74 -8.00 -5.27
CA GLU A 372 11.20 -7.95 -5.07
C GLU A 372 11.95 -8.05 -6.40
N VAL A 373 11.53 -8.97 -7.29
CA VAL A 373 12.07 -9.07 -8.66
C VAL A 373 11.91 -7.74 -9.39
N MET A 374 10.68 -7.19 -9.42
CA MET A 374 10.37 -5.94 -10.08
C MET A 374 11.16 -4.76 -9.48
N ASN A 375 11.26 -4.67 -8.16
CA ASN A 375 12.01 -3.61 -7.48
C ASN A 375 13.50 -3.60 -7.87
N ARG A 376 14.09 -4.78 -8.12
CA ARG A 376 15.46 -4.89 -8.63
C ARG A 376 15.59 -4.43 -10.09
N PHE A 377 14.63 -4.75 -10.96
CA PHE A 377 14.58 -4.19 -12.31
C PHE A 377 14.49 -2.66 -12.27
N GLU A 378 13.59 -2.12 -11.46
CA GLU A 378 13.40 -0.68 -11.27
C GLU A 378 14.67 0.01 -10.75
N ALA A 379 15.36 -0.60 -9.78
CA ALA A 379 16.60 -0.08 -9.22
C ALA A 379 17.77 -0.07 -10.23
N ILE A 380 17.81 -1.06 -11.13
CA ILE A 380 18.85 -1.16 -12.17
C ILE A 380 18.55 -0.19 -13.32
N LEU A 381 17.31 -0.21 -13.83
CA LEU A 381 16.93 0.50 -15.04
C LEU A 381 16.65 1.98 -14.80
N ARG A 382 16.04 2.31 -13.64
CA ARG A 382 15.74 3.69 -13.20
C ARG A 382 15.02 4.53 -14.26
N ALA A 383 14.17 3.87 -15.06
CA ALA A 383 13.48 4.47 -16.18
C ALA A 383 12.14 3.75 -16.44
N PRO A 384 11.12 4.43 -17.00
CA PRO A 384 9.81 3.84 -17.29
C PRO A 384 9.78 2.88 -18.46
N ALA A 385 10.78 2.96 -19.32
CA ALA A 385 10.97 2.05 -20.43
C ALA A 385 12.46 1.80 -20.63
N ALA A 386 12.80 0.64 -21.17
CA ALA A 386 14.16 0.25 -21.45
C ALA A 386 14.26 -0.54 -22.75
N THR A 387 15.45 -0.54 -23.35
CA THR A 387 15.73 -1.39 -24.52
C THR A 387 15.77 -2.86 -24.13
N VAL A 388 15.57 -3.75 -25.12
CA VAL A 388 15.67 -5.22 -24.91
C VAL A 388 17.00 -5.59 -24.26
N ALA A 389 18.12 -5.06 -24.77
CA ALA A 389 19.45 -5.34 -24.24
C ALA A 389 19.58 -4.97 -22.75
N GLN A 390 19.12 -3.79 -22.36
CA GLN A 390 19.15 -3.34 -20.96
C GLN A 390 18.30 -4.22 -20.05
N ILE A 391 17.12 -4.65 -20.52
CA ILE A 391 16.25 -5.56 -19.74
C ILE A 391 16.92 -6.91 -19.58
N MET A 392 17.52 -7.46 -20.63
CA MET A 392 18.24 -8.74 -20.58
C MET A 392 19.45 -8.68 -19.62
N ASP A 393 20.20 -7.58 -19.63
CA ASP A 393 21.32 -7.34 -18.69
C ASP A 393 20.83 -7.21 -17.25
N ALA A 394 19.72 -6.49 -17.04
CA ALA A 394 19.08 -6.37 -15.73
C ALA A 394 18.61 -7.75 -15.23
N ALA A 395 18.00 -8.54 -16.09
CA ALA A 395 17.48 -9.86 -15.75
C ALA A 395 18.61 -10.85 -15.39
N ALA A 396 19.74 -10.80 -16.09
CA ALA A 396 20.96 -11.52 -15.73
C ALA A 396 21.53 -11.10 -14.37
N SER A 397 21.37 -9.83 -13.99
CA SER A 397 21.78 -9.33 -12.68
C SER A 397 20.79 -9.72 -11.57
N VAL A 398 19.49 -9.78 -11.88
CA VAL A 398 18.45 -10.24 -10.96
C VAL A 398 18.63 -11.72 -10.64
N HIS A 399 18.92 -12.55 -11.64
CA HIS A 399 19.12 -13.98 -11.45
C HIS A 399 20.43 -14.44 -12.10
N GLY A 400 21.42 -14.81 -11.30
CA GLY A 400 22.78 -15.12 -11.78
C GLY A 400 22.85 -16.26 -12.82
N ASN A 401 21.82 -17.11 -12.90
CA ASN A 401 21.70 -18.17 -13.91
C ASN A 401 20.64 -17.86 -14.99
N PHE A 402 20.36 -16.59 -15.28
CA PHE A 402 19.37 -16.17 -16.29
C PHE A 402 19.63 -16.80 -17.67
N SER A 403 20.88 -17.14 -17.99
CA SER A 403 21.26 -17.85 -19.23
C SER A 403 20.72 -19.28 -19.36
N GLN A 404 20.21 -19.88 -18.27
CA GLN A 404 19.49 -21.16 -18.29
C GLN A 404 17.98 -20.99 -18.50
N LEU A 405 17.49 -19.75 -18.58
CA LEU A 405 16.08 -19.49 -18.80
C LEU A 405 15.65 -19.81 -20.23
N ARG A 406 14.34 -19.97 -20.37
CA ARG A 406 13.69 -20.56 -21.54
C ARG A 406 14.07 -19.84 -22.83
N SER A 407 14.14 -20.61 -23.92
CA SER A 407 14.27 -20.06 -25.28
C SER A 407 13.11 -19.11 -25.58
N GLY A 408 13.39 -17.96 -26.17
CA GLY A 408 12.36 -17.03 -26.65
C GLY A 408 12.09 -15.82 -25.76
N LEU A 409 12.73 -15.67 -24.59
CA LEU A 409 12.54 -14.48 -23.73
C LEU A 409 12.92 -13.16 -24.42
N GLU A 410 13.99 -13.17 -25.22
CA GLU A 410 14.43 -12.00 -25.98
C GLU A 410 13.42 -11.65 -27.10
N GLU A 411 12.92 -12.66 -27.81
CA GLU A 411 11.87 -12.48 -28.83
C GLU A 411 10.56 -11.99 -28.20
N GLY A 412 10.23 -12.49 -27.01
CA GLY A 412 9.14 -12.00 -26.17
C GLY A 412 9.26 -10.50 -25.92
N LEU A 413 10.43 -10.00 -25.49
CA LEU A 413 10.66 -8.56 -25.31
C LEU A 413 10.58 -7.78 -26.62
N HIS A 414 11.09 -8.31 -27.72
CA HIS A 414 10.97 -7.67 -29.04
C HIS A 414 9.52 -7.48 -29.47
N SER A 415 8.62 -8.40 -29.08
CA SER A 415 7.18 -8.26 -29.34
C SER A 415 6.50 -7.14 -28.55
N LEU A 416 7.13 -6.65 -27.48
CA LEU A 416 6.61 -5.62 -26.57
C LEU A 416 7.12 -4.22 -26.89
N LEU A 417 7.91 -4.05 -27.96
CA LEU A 417 8.48 -2.76 -28.33
C LEU A 417 7.37 -1.77 -28.70
N ASP A 418 7.44 -0.59 -28.10
CA ASP A 418 6.62 0.55 -28.51
C ASP A 418 7.16 1.20 -29.79
N ASN A 419 6.51 2.28 -30.21
CA ASN A 419 6.90 3.07 -31.38
C ASN A 419 8.27 3.77 -31.24
N THR A 420 8.86 3.83 -30.04
CA THR A 420 10.20 4.35 -29.78
C THR A 420 11.27 3.26 -29.79
N GLY A 421 10.87 1.99 -29.87
CA GLY A 421 11.79 0.85 -29.78
C GLY A 421 12.21 0.55 -28.34
N ALA A 422 11.38 0.88 -27.35
CA ALA A 422 11.59 0.54 -25.95
C ALA A 422 10.42 -0.31 -25.41
N VAL A 423 10.68 -1.07 -24.35
CA VAL A 423 9.66 -1.85 -23.63
C VAL A 423 9.29 -1.08 -22.37
N VAL A 424 8.00 -0.83 -22.18
CA VAL A 424 7.46 -0.13 -20.99
C VAL A 424 7.36 -1.09 -19.82
N LEU A 425 8.03 -0.78 -18.70
CA LEU A 425 8.20 -1.69 -17.57
C LEU A 425 6.89 -1.98 -16.81
N HIS A 426 6.03 -0.99 -16.66
CA HIS A 426 4.75 -1.15 -15.96
C HIS A 426 3.60 -1.49 -16.92
N SER A 427 3.89 -2.24 -17.98
CA SER A 427 2.88 -2.72 -18.94
C SER A 427 2.41 -4.14 -18.60
N PRO A 428 1.16 -4.49 -18.93
CA PRO A 428 0.69 -5.86 -18.76
C PRO A 428 1.52 -6.86 -19.56
N GLY A 429 2.02 -6.44 -20.73
CA GLY A 429 2.96 -7.22 -21.55
C GLY A 429 4.27 -7.53 -20.83
N PHE A 430 4.87 -6.55 -20.15
CA PHE A 430 6.08 -6.78 -19.36
C PHE A 430 5.81 -7.67 -18.14
N ARG A 431 4.65 -7.53 -17.48
CA ARG A 431 4.24 -8.47 -16.40
C ARG A 431 4.08 -9.90 -16.90
N LYS A 432 3.52 -10.11 -18.09
CA LYS A 432 3.48 -11.45 -18.74
C LYS A 432 4.88 -11.98 -18.99
N TRP A 433 5.78 -11.14 -19.49
CA TRP A 433 7.19 -11.52 -19.68
C TRP A 433 7.88 -11.88 -18.35
N LEU A 434 7.61 -11.13 -17.27
CA LEU A 434 8.12 -11.46 -15.92
C LEU A 434 7.62 -12.83 -15.45
N HIS A 435 6.36 -13.18 -15.68
CA HIS A 435 5.86 -14.52 -15.37
C HIS A 435 6.59 -15.61 -16.17
N GLU A 436 6.90 -15.39 -17.44
CA GLU A 436 7.65 -16.35 -18.26
C GLU A 436 9.11 -16.50 -17.81
N ALA A 437 9.74 -15.38 -17.45
CA ALA A 437 11.13 -15.32 -17.00
C ALA A 437 11.32 -15.79 -15.55
N PHE A 438 10.35 -15.57 -14.68
CA PHE A 438 10.38 -15.86 -13.24
C PHE A 438 9.09 -16.58 -12.79
N PRO A 439 8.80 -17.78 -13.31
CA PRO A 439 7.48 -18.43 -13.14
C PRO A 439 7.20 -18.92 -11.72
N LEU A 440 8.22 -18.99 -10.86
CA LEU A 440 8.10 -19.39 -9.46
C LEU A 440 7.88 -18.19 -8.53
N GLU A 441 8.21 -16.98 -8.98
CA GLU A 441 8.14 -15.73 -8.22
C GLU A 441 6.96 -14.87 -8.71
N CYS A 442 6.78 -14.79 -10.03
CA CYS A 442 5.84 -13.89 -10.67
C CYS A 442 4.54 -14.59 -11.09
N PRO A 443 3.38 -14.16 -10.57
CA PRO A 443 2.10 -14.73 -10.95
C PRO A 443 1.71 -14.31 -12.37
N ARG A 444 0.94 -15.16 -13.04
CA ARG A 444 0.32 -14.83 -14.31
C ARG A 444 -0.96 -14.03 -14.08
N LEU A 445 -1.12 -12.91 -14.78
CA LEU A 445 -2.36 -12.13 -14.76
C LEU A 445 -3.52 -12.92 -15.36
N THR A 446 -4.69 -12.82 -14.75
CA THR A 446 -5.97 -13.17 -15.40
C THR A 446 -6.30 -12.15 -16.49
N ALA A 447 -7.23 -12.50 -17.39
CA ALA A 447 -7.69 -11.57 -18.42
C ALA A 447 -8.34 -10.30 -17.85
N GLN A 448 -8.93 -10.39 -16.65
CA GLN A 448 -9.54 -9.23 -15.99
C GLN A 448 -8.49 -8.33 -15.34
N GLU A 449 -7.48 -8.92 -14.69
CA GLU A 449 -6.33 -8.16 -14.16
C GLU A 449 -5.54 -7.50 -15.30
N ASP A 450 -5.28 -8.22 -16.38
CA ASP A 450 -4.62 -7.71 -17.60
C ASP A 450 -5.36 -6.50 -18.17
N ALA A 451 -6.69 -6.59 -18.29
CA ALA A 451 -7.52 -5.47 -18.76
C ALA A 451 -7.54 -4.29 -17.78
N ALA A 452 -7.50 -4.56 -16.47
CA ALA A 452 -7.46 -3.52 -15.44
C ALA A 452 -6.13 -2.76 -15.49
N GLU A 453 -5.02 -3.46 -15.60
CA GLU A 453 -3.70 -2.85 -15.70
C GLU A 453 -3.50 -2.07 -17.00
N GLU A 454 -4.03 -2.57 -18.13
CA GLU A 454 -4.02 -1.81 -19.39
C GLU A 454 -4.81 -0.51 -19.26
N ALA A 455 -5.97 -0.55 -18.58
CA ALA A 455 -6.77 0.65 -18.32
C ALA A 455 -6.05 1.64 -17.39
N GLU A 456 -5.38 1.14 -16.32
CA GLU A 456 -4.56 1.96 -15.42
C GLU A 456 -3.40 2.64 -16.19
N LEU A 457 -2.72 1.90 -17.07
CA LEU A 457 -1.63 2.44 -17.88
C LEU A 457 -2.12 3.49 -18.88
N ALA A 458 -3.26 3.24 -19.53
CA ALA A 458 -3.86 4.17 -20.49
C ALA A 458 -4.26 5.50 -19.80
N GLU A 459 -4.89 5.43 -18.64
CA GLU A 459 -5.31 6.62 -17.88
C GLU A 459 -4.09 7.41 -17.37
N ALA A 460 -3.03 6.72 -16.94
CA ALA A 460 -1.77 7.38 -16.56
C ALA A 460 -1.11 8.10 -17.74
N ARG A 461 -1.12 7.51 -18.94
CA ARG A 461 -0.61 8.14 -20.17
C ARG A 461 -1.41 9.37 -20.55
N GLU A 462 -2.75 9.26 -20.55
CA GLU A 462 -3.63 10.39 -20.83
C GLU A 462 -3.38 11.56 -19.87
N TRP A 463 -3.20 11.26 -18.57
CA TRP A 463 -2.89 12.29 -17.58
C TRP A 463 -1.58 13.04 -17.88
N LEU A 464 -0.54 12.33 -18.30
CA LEU A 464 0.76 12.92 -18.67
C LEU A 464 0.67 13.76 -19.95
N GLU A 465 -0.03 13.28 -20.97
CA GLU A 465 -0.27 14.02 -22.20
C GLU A 465 -1.07 15.30 -21.95
N MET A 466 -2.09 15.23 -21.09
CA MET A 466 -2.88 16.38 -20.68
C MET A 466 -2.06 17.41 -19.90
N ASP A 467 -1.17 16.98 -19.00
CA ASP A 467 -0.24 17.88 -18.30
C ASP A 467 0.70 18.58 -19.28
N GLU A 468 1.27 17.86 -20.26
CA GLU A 468 2.12 18.43 -21.29
C GLU A 468 1.37 19.45 -22.16
N ALA A 469 0.16 19.09 -22.63
CA ALA A 469 -0.68 19.98 -23.41
C ALA A 469 -1.10 21.22 -22.61
N ALA A 470 -1.45 21.06 -21.33
CA ALA A 470 -1.74 22.18 -20.44
C ALA A 470 -0.52 23.11 -20.32
N ARG A 471 0.69 22.55 -20.11
CA ARG A 471 1.92 23.34 -20.08
C ARG A 471 2.13 24.11 -21.39
N GLN A 472 2.01 23.47 -22.54
CA GLN A 472 2.17 24.14 -23.83
C GLN A 472 1.13 25.27 -24.03
N LYS A 473 -0.12 25.04 -23.61
CA LYS A 473 -1.21 26.02 -23.72
C LYS A 473 -1.04 27.22 -22.79
N TRP A 474 -0.51 27.01 -21.58
CA TRP A 474 -0.36 28.05 -20.55
C TRP A 474 1.06 28.64 -20.47
N GLN A 475 2.03 28.10 -21.22
CA GLN A 475 3.40 28.63 -21.37
C GLN A 475 3.48 30.13 -21.75
N PRO A 476 2.57 30.74 -22.55
CA PRO A 476 2.62 32.18 -22.81
C PRO A 476 1.97 33.05 -21.71
N LEU A 477 1.36 32.45 -20.68
CA LEU A 477 0.66 33.18 -19.60
C LEU A 477 1.36 33.07 -18.24
N VAL A 478 2.46 32.32 -18.15
CA VAL A 478 3.37 32.40 -17.01
C VAL A 478 4.24 33.64 -17.22
N LEU A 479 3.85 34.73 -16.56
CA LEU A 479 4.64 35.96 -16.48
C LEU A 479 6.10 35.63 -16.13
N HIS A 480 7.02 36.28 -16.84
CA HIS A 480 8.46 36.19 -16.61
C HIS A 480 8.79 36.27 -15.10
N PRO A 481 9.78 35.51 -14.60
CA PRO A 481 10.22 35.54 -13.18
C PRO A 481 10.69 36.91 -12.65
N SER A 482 10.72 37.95 -13.49
CA SER A 482 11.14 39.30 -13.13
C SER A 482 10.10 40.12 -12.35
N GLU A 483 8.86 39.64 -12.17
CA GLU A 483 7.84 40.36 -11.39
C GLU A 483 7.64 39.85 -9.95
N CYS A 484 8.31 38.77 -9.53
CA CYS A 484 8.21 38.21 -8.18
C CYS A 484 9.27 38.73 -7.19
N THR A 485 9.78 39.96 -7.37
CA THR A 485 10.74 40.60 -6.43
C THR A 485 10.25 41.91 -5.83
N ARG A 486 8.95 42.24 -5.92
CA ARG A 486 8.39 43.27 -5.02
C ARG A 486 8.18 42.68 -3.63
N VAL A 487 9.17 42.94 -2.77
CA VAL A 487 9.00 42.87 -1.31
C VAL A 487 7.78 43.74 -0.94
N PRO A 488 6.77 43.21 -0.25
CA PRO A 488 5.64 44.01 0.22
C PRO A 488 6.12 45.12 1.18
N GLU A 489 5.57 46.34 1.04
CA GLU A 489 5.97 47.53 1.82
C GLU A 489 5.88 47.37 3.35
N TRP A 490 5.18 46.35 3.87
CA TRP A 490 5.10 46.08 5.31
C TRP A 490 6.33 45.37 5.90
N HIS A 491 7.33 45.01 5.09
CA HIS A 491 8.55 44.32 5.56
C HIS A 491 9.71 45.25 5.96
N THR A 492 9.52 46.58 5.90
CA THR A 492 10.55 47.60 6.22
C THR A 492 10.33 48.34 7.54
N GLU A 493 9.47 47.83 8.42
CA GLU A 493 9.40 48.27 9.82
C GLU A 493 9.98 47.16 10.70
N GLY A 494 11.28 47.20 10.97
CA GLY A 494 11.88 46.27 11.94
C GLY A 494 13.40 46.12 11.94
N LEU A 495 14.14 46.76 11.05
CA LEU A 495 15.60 46.70 11.05
C LEU A 495 16.22 48.09 10.87
N ALA A 496 16.16 48.88 11.94
CA ALA A 496 17.07 50.00 12.17
C ALA A 496 17.58 49.87 13.62
N GLU A 497 18.88 50.12 13.80
CA GLU A 497 19.72 49.91 15.01
C GLU A 497 20.24 48.46 15.09
N GLU A 498 21.53 48.15 14.97
CA GLU A 498 22.75 48.85 15.37
C GLU A 498 23.89 48.63 14.35
N ALA A 499 24.64 49.68 14.02
CA ALA A 499 25.90 49.59 13.29
C ALA A 499 27.08 49.76 14.27
N PRO A 500 28.12 48.91 14.25
CA PRO A 500 29.35 49.18 14.98
C PRO A 500 30.25 50.16 14.21
N PRO A 501 31.10 50.94 14.91
CA PRO A 501 31.79 52.08 14.32
C PRO A 501 32.96 51.68 13.43
N ALA A 502 33.14 52.44 12.35
CA ALA A 502 34.23 52.31 11.39
C ALA A 502 35.60 52.69 12.00
N MET A 503 36.63 51.90 11.68
CA MET A 503 38.04 52.32 11.86
C MET A 503 38.54 53.10 10.63
N PRO A 504 39.33 54.17 10.83
CA PRO A 504 39.82 55.00 9.73
C PRO A 504 41.10 54.45 9.11
N ALA A 505 41.20 54.57 7.78
CA ALA A 505 42.40 54.29 7.02
C ALA A 505 43.36 55.49 7.02
N ALA A 506 44.63 55.25 7.35
CA ALA A 506 45.79 56.08 6.99
C ALA A 506 47.01 55.13 6.95
N MET A 507 47.54 54.83 5.76
CA MET A 507 48.67 55.51 5.08
C MET A 507 50.06 54.98 5.45
N LEU A 508 50.78 54.61 4.38
CA LEU A 508 52.23 54.75 4.14
C LEU A 508 53.25 53.78 4.77
N GLU A 509 53.98 53.17 3.84
CA GLU A 509 55.46 53.03 3.79
C GLU A 509 56.18 51.78 4.37
N VAL A 510 56.98 51.22 3.44
CA VAL A 510 58.08 50.24 3.48
C VAL A 510 57.73 48.76 3.52
#